data_AF-A0A833TZC8-F1
#
_entry.id   AF-A0A833TZC8-F1
#
_cell.length_a   1.000
_cell.length_b   1.000
_cell.length_c   1.000
_cell.angle_alpha   90.00
_cell.angle_beta   90.00
_cell.angle_gamma   90.00
#
_symmetry.space_group_name_H-M   'P 1'
#
loop_
_entity.id
_entity.type
_entity.pdbx_description
1 polymer ?
#
loop_
_entity_poly.entity_id
_entity_poly.type
_entity_poly.pdbx_seq_one_letter_code
_entity_poly.pdbx_strand_id
1 'polypeptide(L)' 'MKRRIKVHPLMSEAFLIWLTKIGYRGVSGIEGISFYCSVANNNFPRNVMIFSNGRMNKPAIKLFEEFKKYDPFNEVA' A
#
# COMPACT_ATOMS: atom_id res chain seq x y z
N MET A 1 -0.59 22.44 13.45
CA MET A 1 -0.97 21.09 12.96
C MET A 1 -0.60 20.98 11.48
N LYS A 2 0.23 20.01 11.06
CA LYS A 2 0.48 19.76 9.62
C LYS A 2 -0.85 19.36 8.97
N ARG A 3 -1.25 20.02 7.87
CA ARG A 3 -2.43 19.62 7.08
C ARG A 3 -2.24 18.16 6.67
N ARG A 4 -3.19 17.30 7.02
CA ARG A 4 -3.20 15.91 6.58
C ARG A 4 -3.50 15.93 5.08
N ILE A 5 -2.48 15.69 4.26
CA ILE A 5 -2.65 15.53 2.82
C ILE A 5 -3.44 14.23 2.64
N LYS A 6 -4.65 14.33 2.09
CA LYS A 6 -5.41 13.14 1.68
C LYS A 6 -4.76 12.58 0.42
N VAL A 7 -4.48 11.28 0.42
CA VAL A 7 -4.04 10.58 -0.80
C VAL A 7 -5.19 10.58 -1.80
N HIS A 8 -4.87 10.78 -3.07
CA HIS A 8 -5.87 10.75 -4.14
C HIS A 8 -6.49 9.34 -4.26
N PRO A 9 -7.81 9.18 -4.49
CA PRO A 9 -8.45 7.87 -4.58
C PRO A 9 -7.80 6.93 -5.60
N LEU A 10 -7.52 7.43 -6.82
CA LEU A 10 -6.84 6.63 -7.86
C LEU A 10 -5.45 6.14 -7.43
N MET A 11 -4.71 6.94 -6.67
CA MET A 11 -3.40 6.56 -6.15
C MET A 11 -3.50 5.45 -5.10
N SER A 12 -4.62 5.43 -4.36
CA SER A 12 -4.90 4.36 -3.41
C SER A 12 -5.24 3.05 -4.13
N GLU A 13 -6.08 3.11 -5.17
CA GLU A 13 -6.41 1.94 -6.00
C GLU A 13 -5.19 1.38 -6.74
N ALA A 14 -4.38 2.25 -7.36
CA ALA A 14 -3.16 1.84 -8.04
C ALA A 14 -2.16 1.18 -7.07
N PHE A 15 -2.07 1.67 -5.83
CA PHE A 15 -1.25 1.04 -4.80
C PHE A 15 -1.76 -0.36 -4.43
N LEU A 16 -3.07 -0.56 -4.28
CA LEU A 16 -3.66 -1.87 -4.01
C LEU A 16 -3.34 -2.87 -5.14
N ILE A 17 -3.46 -2.44 -6.40
CA ILE A 17 -3.12 -3.24 -7.58
C ILE A 17 -1.61 -3.57 -7.61
N TRP A 18 -0.76 -2.60 -7.27
CA TRP A 18 0.68 -2.83 -7.22
C TRP A 18 1.05 -3.86 -6.14
N LEU A 19 0.42 -3.82 -4.95
CA LEU A 19 0.61 -4.83 -3.90
C LEU A 19 0.29 -6.25 -4.39
N THR A 20 -0.80 -6.42 -5.14
CA THR A 20 -1.15 -7.75 -5.68
C THR A 20 -0.17 -8.20 -6.77
N LYS A 21 0.31 -7.28 -7.62
CA LYS A 21 1.31 -7.60 -8.64
C LYS A 21 2.65 -8.06 -8.07
N ILE A 22 3.08 -7.52 -6.93
CA ILE A 22 4.33 -7.94 -6.27
C ILE A 22 4.15 -9.16 -5.35
N GLY A 23 2.97 -9.78 -5.33
CA GLY A 23 2.74 -11.06 -4.66
C GLY A 23 2.07 -10.99 -3.29
N TYR A 24 1.55 -9.83 -2.86
CA TYR A 24 0.70 -9.77 -1.67
C TYR A 24 -0.72 -10.26 -1.96
N ARG A 25 -1.32 -10.90 -0.97
CA ARG A 25 -2.74 -11.25 -0.93
C ARG A 25 -3.42 -10.41 0.14
N GLY A 26 -4.48 -9.71 -0.23
CA GLY A 26 -5.29 -8.92 0.68
C GLY A 26 -6.43 -9.75 1.30
N VAL A 27 -6.62 -9.62 2.61
CA VAL A 27 -7.80 -10.13 3.33
C VAL A 27 -8.49 -8.94 3.98
N SER A 28 -9.75 -8.73 3.63
CA SER A 28 -10.59 -7.70 4.24
C SER A 28 -11.13 -8.19 5.59
N GLY A 29 -11.11 -7.31 6.58
CA GLY A 29 -11.70 -7.52 7.90
C GLY A 29 -12.26 -6.21 8.46
N ILE A 30 -12.77 -6.28 9.69
CA ILE A 30 -13.47 -5.15 10.35
C ILE A 30 -12.56 -3.91 10.47
N GLU A 31 -11.26 -4.11 10.74
CA GLU A 31 -10.31 -3.02 10.93
C GLU A 31 -9.79 -2.42 9.62
N GLY A 32 -9.93 -3.13 8.50
CA GLY A 32 -9.38 -2.75 7.19
C GLY A 32 -8.91 -3.96 6.39
N ILE A 33 -7.92 -3.75 5.53
CA ILE A 33 -7.35 -4.77 4.66
C ILE A 33 -5.94 -5.11 5.15
N SER A 34 -5.72 -6.38 5.45
CA SER A 34 -4.41 -6.94 5.79
C SER A 34 -3.81 -7.63 4.57
N PHE A 35 -2.53 -7.35 4.30
CA PHE A 35 -1.78 -7.91 3.19
C PHE A 35 -0.68 -8.83 3.72
N TYR A 36 -0.64 -10.05 3.18
CA TYR A 36 0.41 -11.03 3.47
C TYR A 36 1.06 -11.50 2.17
N CYS A 37 2.37 -11.65 2.20
CA CYS A 37 3.13 -12.28 1.12
C CYS A 37 3.38 -13.74 1.49
N SER A 38 3.17 -14.65 0.54
CA SER A 38 3.47 -16.08 0.74
C SER A 38 4.97 -16.35 0.87
N VAL A 39 5.80 -15.46 0.33
CA VAL A 39 7.25 -15.57 0.35
C VAL A 39 7.80 -14.89 1.60
N ALA A 40 8.54 -15.64 2.42
CA ALA A 40 9.29 -15.10 3.54
C ALA A 40 10.62 -14.50 3.03
N ASN A 41 10.62 -13.20 2.75
CA ASN A 41 11.80 -12.46 2.31
C ASN A 41 11.84 -11.09 3.00
N ASN A 42 13.02 -10.64 3.44
CA ASN A 42 13.23 -9.35 4.12
C ASN A 42 12.80 -8.14 3.26
N ASN A 43 12.74 -8.30 1.94
CA ASN A 43 12.24 -7.28 1.02
C ASN A 43 10.70 -7.16 1.04
N PHE A 44 10.00 -8.16 1.57
CA PHE A 44 8.54 -8.21 1.66
C PHE A 44 8.10 -8.11 3.13
N PRO A 45 7.90 -6.89 3.66
CA PRO A 45 7.52 -6.72 5.05
C PRO A 45 6.21 -7.44 5.36
N ARG A 46 6.17 -8.11 6.52
CA ARG A 46 4.95 -8.74 7.04
C ARG A 46 4.03 -7.70 7.67
N ASN A 47 2.77 -8.10 7.89
CA ASN A 47 1.77 -7.29 8.57
C ASN A 47 1.56 -5.93 7.87
N VAL A 48 1.39 -5.93 6.55
CA VAL A 48 1.06 -4.72 5.80
C VAL A 48 -0.44 -4.46 5.96
N MET A 49 -0.82 -3.29 6.47
CA MET A 49 -2.23 -3.02 6.80
C MET A 49 -2.68 -1.64 6.34
N ILE A 50 -3.84 -1.61 5.68
CA ILE A 50 -4.57 -0.41 5.31
C ILE A 50 -5.88 -0.40 6.09
N PHE A 51 -6.02 0.53 7.03
CA PHE A 51 -7.19 0.64 7.88
C PHE A 51 -8.41 1.17 7.12
N SER A 52 -9.61 0.83 7.57
CA SER A 52 -10.88 1.31 6.98
C SER A 52 -11.00 2.84 6.92
N ASN A 53 -10.30 3.56 7.81
CA ASN A 53 -10.21 5.02 7.81
C ASN A 53 -9.15 5.59 6.86
N GLY A 54 -8.55 4.75 6.00
CA GLY A 54 -7.52 5.13 5.04
C GLY A 54 -6.11 5.32 5.63
N ARG A 55 -5.91 5.04 6.92
CA ARG A 55 -4.56 5.06 7.52
C ARG A 55 -3.77 3.83 7.09
N MET A 56 -2.46 3.97 7.06
CA MET A 56 -1.52 2.89 6.81
C MET A 56 -0.63 2.67 8.02
N ASN A 57 -0.28 1.43 8.31
CA ASN A 57 0.75 1.13 9.30
C ASN A 57 2.17 1.34 8.72
N LYS A 58 3.21 1.24 9.57
CA LYS A 58 4.60 1.50 9.14
C LYS A 58 5.04 0.66 7.93
N PRO A 59 4.79 -0.67 7.88
CA PRO A 59 5.04 -1.48 6.69
C PRO A 59 4.36 -0.97 5.42
N ALA A 60 3.06 -0.66 5.50
CA ALA A 60 2.29 -0.17 4.36
C ALA A 60 2.81 1.20 3.88
N ILE A 61 3.21 2.10 4.79
CA ILE A 61 3.82 3.38 4.42
C ILE A 61 5.14 3.18 3.67
N LYS A 62 6.01 2.27 4.13
CA LYS A 62 7.30 1.99 3.44
C LYS A 62 7.05 1.54 2.00
N LEU A 63 6.10 0.63 1.81
CA LEU A 63 5.70 0.15 0.49
C LEU A 63 5.04 1.24 -0.37
N PHE A 64 4.25 2.12 0.23
CA PHE A 64 3.63 3.24 -0.47
C PHE A 64 4.67 4.27 -0.95
N GLU A 65 5.69 4.57 -0.14
CA GLU A 65 6.80 5.43 -0.55
C GLU A 65 7.63 4.81 -1.67
N GLU A 66 7.79 3.49 -1.68
CA GLU A 66 8.42 2.78 -2.79
C GLU A 66 7.56 2.81 -4.05
N PHE A 67 6.27 2.55 -3.92
CA PHE A 67 5.30 2.61 -5.02
C PHE A 67 5.32 3.97 -5.73
N LYS A 68 5.37 5.08 -4.98
CA LYS A 68 5.42 6.43 -5.57
C LYS A 68 6.65 6.69 -6.45
N LYS A 69 7.75 5.95 -6.27
CA LYS A 69 8.95 6.09 -7.12
C LYS A 69 8.73 5.62 -8.55
N TYR A 70 7.72 4.78 -8.78
CA TYR A 70 7.34 4.34 -10.12
C TYR A 70 6.45 5.34 -10.85
N ASP A 71 6.25 6.53 -10.25
CA ASP A 71 5.45 7.62 -10.78
C ASP A 71 4.16 7.16 -11.48
N PRO A 72 3.24 6.50 -10.75
CA PRO A 72 2.12 5.78 -11.33
C PRO A 72 1.12 6.66 -12.11
N PHE A 73 1.29 7.99 -12.11
CA PHE A 73 0.40 8.95 -12.77
C PHE A 73 1.11 9.98 -13.65
N ASN A 74 2.45 10.05 -13.69
CA ASN A 74 3.13 10.71 -14.80
C ASN A 74 3.56 9.62 -15.78
N GLU A 75 3.32 9.88 -17.06
CA GLU A 75 3.53 8.94 -18.13
C GLU A 75 4.97 8.39 -18.14
N VAL A 76 5.04 7.09 -18.46
CA VAL A 76 6.21 6.46 -19.08
C VAL A 76 6.76 7.42 -20.12
N ALA A 77 7.96 7.97 -19.88
CA ALA A 77 8.72 8.65 -20.92
C ALA A 77 9.15 7.66 -21.99
#